data_AF-A0A0B1RT41-F1
#
_entry.id   AF-A0A0B1RT41-F1
#
_cell.length_a   1.000
_cell.length_b   1.000
_cell.length_c   1.000
_cell.angle_alpha   90.00
_cell.angle_beta   90.00
_cell.angle_gamma   90.00
#
_symmetry.space_group_name_H-M   'P 1'
#
loop_
_entity.id
_entity.type
_entity.pdbx_description
1 polymer ?
#
loop_
_entity_poly.entity_id
_entity_poly.type
_entity_poly.pdbx_seq_one_letter_code
_entity_poly.pdbx_strand_id
1 'polypeptide(L)'
;MEKRLTILDWIMEHSKRLKLTLLMRRHPQDGTVPSKWSVSLSDFRLLTVIGRGSYAKVVQAEHIKTKQIYAIKIIKKQMFNEDEDIDWVQTEKSVFEAASNYPFLVGLHSCFQTESRLFFVIEFVPGGDLMFHMQRQRKLPEDHARFYSSEIILALHFLHSRGIIYRDLKLDNVLIDAEGHVKLTDYGMCKENIGPGDVTSTFCGTPNYIAPEILRGEDYGFSVDWWALGVLM
;
A
#
# COMPACT_ATOMS: atom_id res chain seq x y z
N MET A 1 -21.66 -33.01 -2.25
CA MET A 1 -20.65 -33.51 -3.21
C MET A 1 -19.33 -32.85 -2.85
N GLU A 2 -18.54 -33.52 -2.01
CA GLU A 2 -17.26 -33.01 -1.50
C GLU A 2 -16.20 -33.19 -2.60
N LYS A 3 -15.66 -32.10 -3.15
CA LYS A 3 -14.55 -32.19 -4.11
C LYS A 3 -13.35 -32.77 -3.36
N ARG A 4 -12.93 -34.00 -3.71
CA ARG A 4 -11.65 -34.55 -3.23
C ARG A 4 -10.53 -33.69 -3.81
N LEU A 5 -9.86 -32.93 -2.95
CA LEU A 5 -8.61 -32.25 -3.27
C LEU A 5 -7.57 -33.29 -3.73
N THR A 6 -6.95 -33.05 -4.87
CA THR A 6 -5.88 -33.90 -5.39
C THR A 6 -4.57 -33.64 -4.64
N ILE A 7 -3.62 -34.56 -4.71
CA ILE A 7 -2.27 -34.35 -4.15
C ILE A 7 -1.62 -33.10 -4.76
N LEU A 8 -1.91 -32.80 -6.03
CA LEU A 8 -1.42 -31.59 -6.71
C LEU A 8 -2.02 -30.32 -6.10
N ASP A 9 -3.33 -30.31 -5.80
CA ASP A 9 -3.98 -29.18 -5.13
C ASP A 9 -3.36 -28.92 -3.76
N TRP A 10 -3.09 -29.98 -3.00
CA TRP A 10 -2.43 -29.90 -1.70
C TRP A 10 -0.99 -29.34 -1.80
N ILE A 11 -0.20 -29.81 -2.77
CA ILE A 11 1.17 -29.31 -3.01
C ILE A 11 1.15 -27.82 -3.38
N MET A 12 0.24 -27.40 -4.25
CA MET A 12 0.10 -26.00 -4.66
C MET A 12 -0.29 -25.12 -3.47
N GLU A 13 -1.29 -25.52 -2.68
CA GLU A 13 -1.73 -24.79 -1.50
C GLU A 13 -0.62 -24.68 -0.43
N HIS A 14 0.14 -25.77 -0.22
CA HIS A 14 1.27 -25.78 0.70
C HIS A 14 2.40 -24.86 0.24
N SER A 15 2.71 -24.85 -1.07
CA SER A 15 3.70 -23.94 -1.68
C SER A 15 3.31 -22.47 -1.50
N LYS A 16 2.03 -22.12 -1.78
CA LYS A 16 1.49 -20.77 -1.56
C LYS A 16 1.60 -20.34 -0.08
N ARG A 17 1.24 -21.23 0.85
CA ARG A 17 1.36 -20.97 2.29
C ARG A 17 2.81 -20.71 2.70
N LEU A 18 3.76 -21.46 2.14
CA LEU A 18 5.19 -21.28 2.42
C LEU A 18 5.71 -19.93 1.87
N LYS A 19 5.35 -19.56 0.62
CA LYS A 19 5.69 -18.26 0.03
C LYS A 19 5.21 -17.09 0.89
N LEU A 20 3.94 -17.08 1.30
CA LEU A 20 3.39 -16.05 2.18
C LEU A 20 4.05 -16.05 3.57
N THR A 21 4.44 -17.22 4.07
CA THR A 21 5.18 -17.35 5.33
C THR A 21 6.54 -16.67 5.26
N LEU A 22 7.28 -16.91 4.18
CA LEU A 22 8.57 -16.29 3.92
C LEU A 22 8.43 -14.78 3.69
N LEU A 23 7.42 -14.37 2.92
CA LEU A 23 7.17 -12.97 2.60
C LEU A 23 6.96 -12.10 3.84
N MET A 24 6.25 -12.60 4.86
CA MET A 24 5.96 -11.80 6.07
C MET A 24 7.07 -11.84 7.12
N ARG A 25 8.16 -12.57 6.89
CA ARG A 25 9.36 -12.46 7.75
C ARG A 25 10.12 -11.18 7.38
N ARG A 26 10.67 -10.48 8.38
CA ARG A 26 11.66 -9.43 8.13
C ARG A 26 12.93 -10.09 7.57
N HIS A 27 13.56 -9.45 6.59
CA HIS A 27 14.98 -9.68 6.32
C HIS A 27 15.78 -9.17 7.54
N PRO A 28 16.68 -9.96 8.13
CA PRO A 28 17.54 -9.47 9.18
C PRO A 28 18.49 -8.42 8.58
N GLN A 29 18.18 -7.15 8.84
CA GLN A 29 19.15 -6.06 8.76
C GLN A 29 19.88 -6.05 10.10
N ASP A 30 21.21 -6.19 10.05
CA ASP A 30 22.19 -6.26 11.14
C ASP A 30 22.20 -7.49 12.06
N GLY A 31 23.39 -8.10 12.12
CA GLY A 31 23.66 -9.47 12.57
C GLY A 31 23.76 -9.71 14.07
N THR A 32 22.98 -9.06 14.94
CA THR A 32 23.05 -9.36 16.39
C THR A 32 21.73 -9.15 17.16
N VAL A 33 20.70 -9.99 17.00
CA VAL A 33 19.67 -10.19 18.07
C VAL A 33 19.03 -11.60 18.00
N PRO A 34 18.79 -12.30 19.11
CA PRO A 34 18.24 -13.66 19.13
C PRO A 34 16.79 -13.73 18.64
N SER A 35 16.47 -14.85 17.99
CA SER A 35 15.11 -15.25 17.59
C SER A 35 14.17 -15.41 18.80
N LYS A 36 13.33 -14.41 19.13
CA LYS A 36 12.14 -14.69 19.97
C LYS A 36 10.93 -13.75 19.99
N TRP A 37 10.84 -12.62 19.30
CA TRP A 37 9.59 -11.83 19.32
C TRP A 37 9.23 -11.25 17.94
N SER A 38 8.53 -12.07 17.15
CA SER A 38 7.76 -11.59 16.00
C SER A 38 6.59 -10.75 16.51
N VAL A 39 6.48 -9.50 16.06
CA VAL A 39 5.29 -8.66 16.30
C VAL A 39 4.03 -9.44 15.90
N SER A 40 2.99 -9.37 16.71
CA SER A 40 1.76 -10.14 16.57
C SER A 40 0.53 -9.28 16.85
N LEU A 41 -0.67 -9.79 16.53
CA LEU A 41 -1.90 -9.06 16.78
C LEU A 41 -2.13 -8.78 18.28
N SER A 42 -1.65 -9.65 19.18
CA SER A 42 -1.77 -9.47 20.63
C SER A 42 -0.92 -8.33 21.19
N ASP A 43 0.04 -7.80 20.42
CA ASP A 43 0.82 -6.63 20.81
C ASP A 43 0.05 -5.31 20.62
N PHE A 44 -1.14 -5.36 20.01
CA PHE A 44 -1.95 -4.19 19.68
C PHE A 44 -3.35 -4.25 20.28
N ARG A 45 -3.82 -3.10 20.78
CA ARG A 45 -5.22 -2.85 21.08
C ARG A 45 -5.88 -2.23 19.85
N LEU A 46 -6.78 -2.98 19.22
CA LEU A 46 -7.57 -2.47 18.09
C LEU A 46 -8.58 -1.44 18.60
N LEU A 47 -8.62 -0.28 17.95
CA LEU A 47 -9.50 0.83 18.31
C LEU A 47 -10.69 0.89 17.35
N THR A 48 -10.58 1.69 16.29
CA THR A 48 -11.66 1.94 15.33
C THR A 48 -11.29 1.54 13.91
N VAL A 49 -12.30 1.27 13.09
CA VAL A 49 -12.13 1.02 11.66
C VAL A 49 -12.03 2.37 10.95
N ILE A 50 -10.91 2.61 10.27
CA ILE A 50 -10.65 3.88 9.57
C ILE A 50 -10.72 3.76 8.05
N GLY A 51 -10.71 2.54 7.50
CA GLY A 51 -10.84 2.34 6.06
C GLY A 51 -11.35 0.94 5.71
N ARG A 52 -12.09 0.85 4.61
CA ARG A 52 -12.55 -0.41 4.01
C ARG A 52 -12.38 -0.30 2.50
N GLY A 53 -11.48 -1.10 1.95
CA GLY A 53 -11.36 -1.31 0.51
C GLY A 53 -11.90 -2.67 0.11
N SER A 54 -11.84 -2.96 -1.20
CA SER A 54 -12.25 -4.26 -1.76
C SER A 54 -11.46 -5.43 -1.17
N TYR A 55 -10.16 -5.22 -0.90
CA TYR A 55 -9.22 -6.28 -0.49
C TYR A 55 -8.76 -6.17 0.97
N ALA A 56 -8.92 -4.99 1.58
CA ALA A 56 -8.32 -4.69 2.87
C ALA A 56 -9.28 -3.95 3.81
N LYS A 57 -9.11 -4.21 5.10
CA LYS A 57 -9.72 -3.41 6.18
C LYS A 57 -8.59 -2.72 6.94
N VAL A 58 -8.69 -1.41 7.12
CA VAL A 58 -7.73 -0.62 7.88
C VAL A 58 -8.31 -0.27 9.24
N VAL A 59 -7.56 -0.57 10.30
CA VAL A 59 -7.99 -0.39 11.69
C VAL A 59 -6.93 0.44 12.42
N GLN A 60 -7.33 1.50 13.09
CA GLN A 60 -6.46 2.22 14.02
C GLN A 60 -6.19 1.33 15.23
N ALA A 61 -4.93 1.25 15.67
CA ALA A 61 -4.54 0.41 16.79
C ALA A 61 -3.45 1.08 17.63
N GLU A 62 -3.48 0.83 18.94
CA GLU A 62 -2.44 1.26 19.89
C GLU A 62 -1.52 0.09 20.19
N HIS A 63 -0.20 0.25 20.02
CA HIS A 63 0.76 -0.74 20.50
C HIS A 63 0.80 -0.71 22.03
N ILE A 64 0.50 -1.85 22.66
CA ILE A 64 0.15 -1.90 24.10
C ILE A 64 1.28 -1.38 24.98
N LYS A 65 2.54 -1.74 24.66
CA LYS A 65 3.72 -1.40 25.44
C LYS A 65 4.18 0.05 25.26
N THR A 66 4.20 0.53 24.01
CA THR A 66 4.76 1.86 23.70
C THR A 66 3.72 2.97 23.66
N LYS A 67 2.42 2.62 23.69
CA LYS A 67 1.30 3.56 23.52
C LYS A 67 1.27 4.29 22.19
N GLN A 68 2.12 3.89 21.25
CA GLN A 68 2.15 4.47 19.91
C GLN A 68 0.92 4.03 19.11
N ILE A 69 0.32 4.99 18.39
CA ILE A 69 -0.80 4.74 17.49
C ILE A 69 -0.27 4.37 16.10
N TYR A 70 -0.89 3.35 15.49
CA TYR A 70 -0.63 2.84 14.16
C TYR A 70 -1.94 2.62 13.40
N ALA A 71 -1.84 2.54 12.07
CA ALA A 71 -2.87 1.94 11.25
C ALA A 71 -2.46 0.50 10.91
N ILE A 72 -3.40 -0.44 11.01
CA ILE A 72 -3.17 -1.85 10.65
C ILE A 72 -4.03 -2.17 9.44
N LYS A 73 -3.40 -2.37 8.29
CA LYS A 73 -4.05 -2.88 7.07
C LYS A 73 -4.13 -4.40 7.16
N ILE A 74 -5.35 -4.92 7.12
CA ILE A 74 -5.67 -6.33 7.30
C ILE A 74 -6.21 -6.90 5.99
N ILE A 75 -5.53 -7.89 5.44
CA ILE A 75 -5.89 -8.54 4.16
C ILE A 75 -6.26 -9.99 4.43
N LYS A 76 -7.36 -10.48 3.82
CA LYS A 76 -7.80 -11.88 3.96
C LYS A 76 -7.06 -12.75 2.96
N LYS A 77 -6.45 -13.84 3.43
CA LYS A 77 -5.72 -14.78 2.55
C LYS A 77 -6.62 -15.54 1.58
N GLN A 78 -7.89 -15.71 1.92
CA GLN A 78 -8.89 -16.35 1.05
C GLN A 78 -9.10 -15.59 -0.28
N MET A 79 -8.64 -14.33 -0.37
CA MET A 79 -8.70 -13.58 -1.62
C MET A 79 -7.63 -14.03 -2.62
N PHE A 80 -6.59 -14.76 -2.17
CA PHE A 80 -5.47 -15.16 -3.01
C PHE A 80 -5.77 -16.51 -3.67
N ASN A 81 -6.27 -16.46 -4.90
CA ASN A 81 -6.61 -17.64 -5.68
C ASN A 81 -5.49 -18.01 -6.65
N GLU A 82 -4.73 -17.02 -7.12
CA GLU A 82 -3.75 -17.14 -8.20
C GLU A 82 -2.34 -16.78 -7.70
N ASP A 83 -1.30 -17.09 -8.47
CA ASP A 83 0.07 -16.72 -8.08
C ASP A 83 0.29 -15.19 -8.20
N GLU A 84 -0.40 -14.52 -9.12
CA GLU A 84 -0.36 -13.06 -9.29
C GLU A 84 -0.79 -12.31 -8.01
N ASP A 85 -1.70 -12.90 -7.24
CA ASP A 85 -2.14 -12.35 -5.95
C ASP A 85 -0.99 -12.31 -4.91
N ILE A 86 -0.05 -13.26 -4.98
CA ILE A 86 1.09 -13.31 -4.07
C ILE A 86 2.14 -12.27 -4.49
N ASP A 87 2.37 -12.15 -5.79
CA ASP A 87 3.28 -11.14 -6.35
C ASP A 87 2.79 -9.73 -6.04
N TRP A 88 1.46 -9.53 -6.03
CA TRP A 88 0.81 -8.30 -5.60
C TRP A 88 1.12 -7.96 -4.13
N VAL A 89 0.95 -8.90 -3.19
CA VAL A 89 1.29 -8.67 -1.77
C VAL A 89 2.78 -8.41 -1.61
N GLN A 90 3.62 -9.08 -2.39
CA GLN A 90 5.06 -8.91 -2.34
C GLN A 90 5.48 -7.51 -2.80
N THR A 91 4.89 -7.04 -3.90
CA THR A 91 5.05 -5.68 -4.41
C THR A 91 4.62 -4.67 -3.35
N GLU A 92 3.42 -4.82 -2.78
CA GLU A 92 2.92 -3.92 -1.75
C GLU A 92 3.87 -3.83 -0.55
N LYS A 93 4.37 -4.98 -0.06
CA LYS A 93 5.34 -5.02 1.04
C LYS A 93 6.65 -4.30 0.68
N SER A 94 7.19 -4.57 -0.50
CA SER A 94 8.45 -3.98 -0.98
C SER A 94 8.35 -2.45 -1.06
N VAL A 95 7.26 -1.93 -1.63
CA VAL A 95 7.04 -0.48 -1.72
C VAL A 95 6.89 0.14 -0.33
N PHE A 96 6.18 -0.52 0.59
CA PHE A 96 6.09 -0.11 1.99
C PHE A 96 7.46 -0.03 2.69
N GLU A 97 8.35 -1.01 2.44
CA GLU A 97 9.72 -1.01 2.97
C GLU A 97 10.54 0.14 2.36
N ALA A 98 10.43 0.37 1.05
CA ALA A 98 11.09 1.49 0.36
C ALA A 98 10.59 2.87 0.84
N ALA A 99 9.29 2.99 1.14
CA ALA A 99 8.63 4.21 1.59
C ALA A 99 9.04 4.65 3.01
N SER A 100 9.49 3.72 3.86
CA SER A 100 9.65 3.93 5.31
C SER A 100 10.62 5.03 5.73
N ASN A 101 11.45 5.52 4.80
CA ASN A 101 12.41 6.60 5.04
C ASN A 101 12.14 7.87 4.22
N TYR A 102 10.93 8.03 3.66
CA TYR A 102 10.57 9.19 2.86
C TYR A 102 9.42 9.99 3.50
N PRO A 103 9.53 11.33 3.65
CA PRO A 103 8.59 12.12 4.44
C PRO A 103 7.15 12.07 3.92
N PHE A 104 6.97 12.06 2.60
CA PHE A 104 5.65 12.14 1.95
C PHE A 104 5.06 10.77 1.55
N LEU A 105 5.57 9.69 2.14
CA LEU A 105 5.07 8.34 1.96
C LEU A 105 4.78 7.71 3.32
N VAL A 106 3.68 6.94 3.42
CA VAL A 106 3.33 6.19 4.63
C VAL A 106 4.29 5.03 4.83
N GLY A 107 5.04 5.07 5.92
CA GLY A 107 6.04 4.04 6.24
C GLY A 107 5.47 2.76 6.88
N LEU A 108 6.24 1.67 6.75
CA LEU A 108 5.95 0.39 7.38
C LEU A 108 6.71 0.25 8.70
N HIS A 109 5.97 0.01 9.79
CA HIS A 109 6.59 -0.37 11.05
C HIS A 109 6.94 -1.87 11.06
N SER A 110 5.96 -2.73 10.77
CA SER A 110 6.13 -4.18 10.80
C SER A 110 5.03 -4.89 10.02
N CYS A 111 5.30 -6.09 9.53
CA CYS A 111 4.29 -6.98 8.98
C CYS A 111 4.26 -8.31 9.74
N PHE A 112 3.09 -8.94 9.81
CA PHE A 112 2.93 -10.29 10.35
C PHE A 112 1.71 -10.97 9.74
N GLN A 113 1.48 -12.24 10.07
CA GLN A 113 0.34 -12.98 9.58
C GLN A 113 -0.27 -13.91 10.63
N THR A 114 -1.52 -14.26 10.42
CA THR A 114 -2.17 -15.41 11.07
C THR A 114 -2.46 -16.47 10.02
N GLU A 115 -3.15 -17.55 10.40
CA GLU A 115 -3.57 -18.57 9.44
C GLU A 115 -4.42 -18.00 8.30
N SER A 116 -5.31 -17.05 8.58
CA SER A 116 -6.29 -16.55 7.61
C SER A 116 -6.04 -15.13 7.10
N ARG A 117 -5.08 -14.38 7.68
CA ARG A 117 -4.90 -12.95 7.40
C ARG A 117 -3.43 -12.52 7.34
N LEU A 118 -3.18 -11.48 6.55
CA LEU A 118 -1.95 -10.70 6.55
C LEU A 118 -2.20 -9.35 7.22
N PHE A 119 -1.18 -8.83 7.90
CA PHE A 119 -1.24 -7.59 8.65
C PHE A 119 -0.03 -6.73 8.32
N PHE A 120 -0.28 -5.51 7.86
CA PHE A 120 0.72 -4.46 7.71
C PHE A 120 0.45 -3.40 8.78
N VAL A 121 1.39 -3.26 9.71
CA VAL A 121 1.39 -2.18 10.71
C VAL A 121 2.14 -1.02 10.11
N ILE A 122 1.42 0.04 9.80
CA ILE A 122 1.89 1.23 9.09
C ILE A 122 1.70 2.47 9.96
N GLU A 123 2.41 3.53 9.59
CA GLU A 123 2.25 4.85 10.20
C GLU A 123 0.77 5.27 10.21
N PHE A 124 0.30 5.81 11.35
CA PHE A 124 -1.01 6.43 11.43
C PHE A 124 -0.89 7.92 11.14
N VAL A 125 -1.57 8.39 10.10
CA VAL A 125 -1.59 9.80 9.69
C VAL A 125 -2.92 10.42 10.16
N PRO A 126 -2.91 11.37 11.13
CA PRO A 126 -4.10 11.74 11.88
C PRO A 126 -5.03 12.76 11.21
N GLY A 127 -4.58 13.51 10.20
CA GLY A 127 -5.32 14.63 9.61
C GLY A 127 -6.37 14.25 8.57
N GLY A 128 -6.58 12.95 8.32
CA GLY A 128 -7.51 12.45 7.32
C GLY A 128 -6.97 12.53 5.89
N ASP A 129 -7.81 12.21 4.91
CA ASP A 129 -7.48 12.26 3.49
C ASP A 129 -7.93 13.58 2.82
N LEU A 130 -7.33 13.90 1.67
CA LEU A 130 -7.63 15.11 0.92
C LEU A 130 -9.08 15.13 0.41
N MET A 131 -9.70 13.97 0.19
CA MET A 131 -11.13 13.88 -0.16
C MET A 131 -12.01 14.46 0.95
N PHE A 132 -11.77 14.10 2.21
CA PHE A 132 -12.47 14.66 3.37
C PHE A 132 -12.35 16.19 3.44
N HIS A 133 -11.15 16.73 3.17
CA HIS A 133 -10.92 18.17 3.14
C HIS A 133 -11.64 18.85 1.97
N MET A 134 -11.60 18.25 0.78
CA MET A 134 -12.28 18.75 -0.41
C MET A 134 -13.81 18.76 -0.27
N GLN A 135 -14.41 17.76 0.38
CA GLN A 135 -15.85 17.76 0.64
C GLN A 135 -16.31 18.92 1.53
N ARG A 136 -15.43 19.40 2.42
CA ARG A 136 -15.73 20.53 3.33
C ARG A 136 -15.43 21.88 2.70
N GLN A 137 -14.30 22.00 2.00
CA GLN A 137 -13.83 23.26 1.43
C GLN A 137 -14.35 23.52 0.00
N ARG A 138 -14.82 22.48 -0.70
CA ARG A 138 -15.24 22.45 -2.12
C ARG A 138 -14.13 22.74 -3.12
N LYS A 139 -13.32 23.77 -2.88
CA LYS A 139 -12.20 24.18 -3.73
C LYS A 139 -11.06 24.73 -2.87
N LEU A 140 -9.84 24.33 -3.18
CA LEU A 140 -8.64 24.89 -2.57
C LEU A 140 -8.18 26.16 -3.31
N PRO A 141 -7.65 27.17 -2.59
CA PRO A 141 -6.87 28.24 -3.19
C PRO A 141 -5.66 27.69 -3.96
N GLU A 142 -5.23 28.38 -5.00
CA GLU A 142 -4.10 27.94 -5.83
C GLU A 142 -2.80 27.75 -5.02
N ASP A 143 -2.58 28.58 -4.00
CA ASP A 143 -1.41 28.45 -3.14
C ASP A 143 -1.42 27.13 -2.35
N HIS A 144 -2.59 26.65 -1.91
CA HIS A 144 -2.74 25.37 -1.22
C HIS A 144 -2.59 24.21 -2.20
N ALA A 145 -3.22 24.31 -3.38
CA ALA A 145 -3.09 23.31 -4.44
C ALA A 145 -1.62 23.15 -4.87
N ARG A 146 -0.88 24.26 -5.02
CA ARG A 146 0.56 24.29 -5.31
C ARG A 146 1.38 23.65 -4.20
N PHE A 147 1.07 23.93 -2.93
CA PHE A 147 1.76 23.32 -1.81
C PHE A 147 1.62 21.79 -1.81
N TYR A 148 0.38 21.29 -1.84
CA TYR A 148 0.13 19.84 -1.84
C TYR A 148 0.67 19.16 -3.09
N SER A 149 0.49 19.75 -4.28
CA SER A 149 1.01 19.14 -5.51
C SER A 149 2.54 19.07 -5.52
N SER A 150 3.23 20.05 -4.94
CA SER A 150 4.70 20.02 -4.82
C SER A 150 5.18 18.81 -4.00
N GLU A 151 4.53 18.51 -2.88
CA GLU A 151 4.89 17.36 -2.05
C GLU A 151 4.50 16.02 -2.71
N ILE A 152 3.37 15.97 -3.41
CA ILE A 152 2.96 14.80 -4.20
C ILE A 152 3.98 14.55 -5.33
N ILE A 153 4.45 15.60 -6.03
CA ILE A 153 5.48 15.49 -7.07
C ILE A 153 6.76 14.89 -6.49
N LEU A 154 7.18 15.32 -5.29
CA LEU A 154 8.36 14.78 -4.62
C LEU A 154 8.18 13.30 -4.26
N ALA A 155 7.01 12.90 -3.75
CA ALA A 155 6.66 11.51 -3.47
C ALA A 155 6.68 10.63 -4.74
N LEU A 156 6.04 11.09 -5.83
CA LEU A 156 6.04 10.39 -7.11
C LEU A 156 7.45 10.28 -7.70
N HIS A 157 8.23 11.36 -7.66
CA HIS A 157 9.61 11.36 -8.13
C HIS A 157 10.47 10.34 -7.35
N PHE A 158 10.30 10.25 -6.04
CA PHE A 158 10.98 9.24 -5.23
C PHE A 158 10.64 7.81 -5.67
N LEU A 159 9.37 7.52 -5.93
CA LEU A 159 8.92 6.22 -6.42
C LEU A 159 9.47 5.93 -7.83
N HIS A 160 9.34 6.88 -8.75
CA HIS A 160 9.82 6.75 -10.14
C HIS A 160 11.34 6.54 -10.20
N SER A 161 12.11 7.22 -9.33
CA SER A 161 13.56 7.03 -9.22
C SER A 161 13.99 5.62 -8.78
N ARG A 162 13.05 4.82 -8.26
CA ARG A 162 13.22 3.42 -7.86
C ARG A 162 12.55 2.44 -8.81
N GLY A 163 12.07 2.92 -9.96
CA GLY A 163 11.37 2.10 -10.95
C GLY A 163 10.00 1.63 -10.48
N ILE A 164 9.29 2.48 -9.71
CA ILE A 164 7.97 2.18 -9.15
C ILE A 164 6.93 3.11 -9.78
N ILE A 165 5.93 2.59 -10.48
CA ILE A 165 4.75 3.34 -10.91
C ILE A 165 3.67 3.20 -9.83
N TYR A 166 3.05 4.29 -9.39
CA TYR A 166 2.12 4.30 -8.26
C TYR A 166 0.70 3.82 -8.64
N ARG A 167 0.17 4.29 -9.78
CA ARG A 167 -1.07 3.84 -10.47
C ARG A 167 -2.40 4.02 -9.73
N ASP A 168 -2.43 4.53 -8.50
CA ASP A 168 -3.69 4.81 -7.76
C ASP A 168 -3.67 6.16 -7.03
N LEU A 169 -3.14 7.20 -7.69
CA LEU A 169 -3.25 8.57 -7.19
C LEU A 169 -4.69 9.07 -7.30
N LYS A 170 -5.26 9.43 -6.14
CA LYS A 170 -6.60 10.00 -5.97
C LYS A 170 -6.68 10.73 -4.63
N LEU A 171 -7.68 11.60 -4.47
CA LEU A 171 -7.90 12.35 -3.24
C LEU A 171 -7.94 11.48 -1.97
N ASP A 172 -8.54 10.29 -2.03
CA ASP A 172 -8.65 9.35 -0.90
C ASP A 172 -7.29 8.77 -0.45
N ASN A 173 -6.29 8.74 -1.34
CA ASN A 173 -4.97 8.17 -1.09
C ASN A 173 -3.91 9.22 -0.72
N VAL A 174 -4.29 10.49 -0.66
CA VAL A 174 -3.44 11.59 -0.19
C VAL A 174 -3.84 11.93 1.24
N LEU A 175 -3.10 11.43 2.23
CA LEU A 175 -3.33 11.72 3.63
C LEU A 175 -2.66 13.04 4.02
N ILE A 176 -3.16 13.70 5.06
CA ILE A 176 -2.57 14.91 5.64
C ILE A 176 -2.18 14.62 7.08
N ASP A 177 -0.93 14.89 7.46
CA ASP A 177 -0.44 14.68 8.82
C ASP A 177 -0.86 15.80 9.80
N ALA A 178 -0.33 15.76 11.02
CA ALA A 178 -0.70 16.73 12.07
C ALA A 178 -0.14 18.13 11.79
N GLU A 179 0.91 18.24 11.00
CA GLU A 179 1.58 19.49 10.64
C GLU A 179 1.06 20.07 9.31
N GLY A 180 0.27 19.30 8.56
CA GLY A 180 -0.36 19.72 7.32
C GLY A 180 0.35 19.22 6.05
N HIS A 181 1.35 18.35 6.18
CA HIS A 181 2.06 17.77 5.05
C HIS A 181 1.34 16.54 4.50
N VAL A 182 1.48 16.29 3.19
CA VAL A 182 0.85 15.14 2.55
C VAL A 182 1.66 13.85 2.74
N LYS A 183 0.97 12.72 2.82
CA LYS A 183 1.56 11.39 2.74
C LYS A 183 0.74 10.51 1.80
N LEU A 184 1.36 9.99 0.75
CA LEU A 184 0.71 9.00 -0.12
C LEU A 184 0.65 7.64 0.59
N THR A 185 -0.49 6.96 0.45
CA THR A 185 -0.73 5.64 1.05
C THR A 185 -1.21 4.61 0.01
N ASP A 186 -1.57 3.41 0.44
CA ASP A 186 -2.16 2.35 -0.39
C ASP A 186 -1.34 1.96 -1.63
N TYR A 187 -0.22 1.25 -1.42
CA TYR A 187 0.68 0.79 -2.48
C TYR A 187 0.22 -0.47 -3.20
N GLY A 188 -1.03 -0.90 -2.98
CA GLY A 188 -1.56 -2.12 -3.58
C GLY A 188 -1.51 -2.08 -5.10
N MET A 189 -1.71 -0.93 -5.75
CA MET A 189 -1.67 -0.87 -7.22
C MET A 189 -0.30 -0.59 -7.79
N CYS A 190 0.77 -0.51 -7.00
CA CYS A 190 2.09 -0.18 -7.53
C CYS A 190 2.61 -1.22 -8.54
N LYS A 191 3.50 -0.80 -9.42
CA LYS A 191 4.29 -1.68 -10.29
C LYS A 191 5.77 -1.38 -10.09
N GLU A 192 6.52 -2.37 -9.61
CA GLU A 192 7.97 -2.28 -9.44
C GLU A 192 8.72 -2.82 -10.66
N ASN A 193 10.05 -2.65 -10.64
CA ASN A 193 11.00 -3.12 -11.66
C ASN A 193 10.79 -2.48 -13.03
N ILE A 194 10.39 -1.20 -13.06
CA ILE A 194 10.26 -0.41 -14.28
C ILE A 194 11.56 0.37 -14.50
N GLY A 195 12.40 -0.09 -15.42
CA GLY A 195 13.60 0.62 -15.85
C GLY A 195 13.31 1.75 -16.86
N PRO A 196 14.36 2.49 -17.28
CA PRO A 196 14.22 3.50 -18.32
C PRO A 196 13.73 2.90 -19.65
N GLY A 197 12.53 3.29 -20.08
CA GLY A 197 11.90 2.80 -21.31
C GLY A 197 11.06 1.53 -21.14
N ASP A 198 11.07 0.91 -19.96
CA ASP A 198 10.19 -0.22 -19.65
C ASP A 198 8.74 0.25 -19.49
N VAL A 199 7.82 -0.64 -19.82
CA VAL A 199 6.38 -0.40 -19.82
C VAL A 199 5.61 -1.58 -19.22
N THR A 200 4.36 -1.35 -18.85
CA THR A 200 3.43 -2.37 -18.36
C THR A 200 2.04 -2.19 -19.00
N SER A 201 1.19 -3.19 -18.92
CA SER A 201 -0.10 -3.24 -19.64
C SER A 201 -1.30 -3.59 -18.77
N THR A 202 -1.11 -3.72 -17.45
CA THR A 202 -2.21 -4.07 -16.53
C THR A 202 -3.28 -2.99 -16.55
N PHE A 203 -4.53 -3.35 -16.84
CA PHE A 203 -5.66 -2.43 -16.68
C PHE A 203 -6.00 -2.27 -15.19
N CYS A 204 -5.65 -1.13 -14.60
CA CYS A 204 -5.91 -0.84 -13.19
C CYS A 204 -6.06 0.67 -12.94
N GLY A 205 -6.38 1.04 -11.69
CA GLY A 205 -6.58 2.41 -11.25
C GLY A 205 -8.04 2.72 -10.93
N THR A 206 -8.25 3.90 -10.36
CA THR A 206 -9.59 4.40 -10.01
C THR A 206 -10.21 5.11 -11.22
N PRO A 207 -11.43 4.75 -11.69
CA PRO A 207 -11.97 5.16 -12.99
C PRO A 207 -11.83 6.63 -13.37
N ASN A 208 -12.03 7.56 -12.43
CA ASN A 208 -11.94 9.00 -12.67
C ASN A 208 -10.50 9.50 -12.94
N TYR A 209 -9.49 8.71 -12.58
CA TYR A 209 -8.06 9.05 -12.64
C TYR A 209 -7.30 8.21 -13.68
N ILE A 210 -7.97 7.27 -14.36
CA ILE A 210 -7.31 6.39 -15.33
C ILE A 210 -6.86 7.21 -16.55
N ALA A 211 -5.60 7.03 -16.93
CA ALA A 211 -5.00 7.71 -18.07
C ALA A 211 -5.53 7.17 -19.42
N PRO A 212 -5.58 7.99 -20.50
CA PRO A 212 -6.13 7.58 -21.79
C PRO A 212 -5.40 6.40 -22.44
N GLU A 213 -4.08 6.26 -22.23
CA GLU A 213 -3.29 5.11 -22.69
C GLU A 213 -3.75 3.79 -22.05
N ILE A 214 -4.09 3.79 -20.75
CA ILE A 214 -4.63 2.62 -20.07
C ILE A 214 -6.01 2.25 -20.65
N LEU A 215 -6.88 3.24 -20.87
CA LEU A 215 -8.21 3.00 -21.45
C LEU A 215 -8.16 2.44 -22.87
N ARG A 216 -7.13 2.79 -23.63
CA ARG A 216 -6.88 2.27 -24.99
C ARG A 216 -6.19 0.91 -25.00
N GLY A 217 -5.80 0.38 -23.83
CA GLY A 217 -5.06 -0.88 -23.73
C GLY A 217 -3.63 -0.77 -24.25
N GLU A 218 -3.04 0.43 -24.23
CA GLU A 218 -1.66 0.66 -24.63
C GLU A 218 -0.71 0.32 -23.48
N ASP A 219 0.50 -0.09 -23.82
CA ASP A 219 1.57 -0.20 -22.85
C ASP A 219 1.92 1.19 -22.32
N TYR A 220 2.12 1.29 -21.00
CA TYR A 220 2.31 2.55 -20.31
C TYR A 220 3.46 2.50 -19.31
N GLY A 221 4.02 3.67 -19.00
CA GLY A 221 5.08 3.85 -18.01
C GLY A 221 4.66 4.85 -16.93
N PHE A 222 5.62 5.65 -16.45
CA PHE A 222 5.40 6.65 -15.41
C PHE A 222 4.42 7.78 -15.79
N SER A 223 4.05 7.92 -17.07
CA SER A 223 3.14 8.96 -17.57
C SER A 223 1.78 8.97 -16.86
N VAL A 224 1.30 7.79 -16.48
CA VAL A 224 -0.03 7.62 -15.90
C VAL A 224 -0.18 8.28 -14.52
N ASP A 225 0.92 8.36 -13.75
CA ASP A 225 0.92 9.04 -12.45
C ASP A 225 0.84 10.57 -12.63
N TRP A 226 1.48 11.11 -13.68
CA TRP A 226 1.41 12.54 -14.01
C TRP A 226 0.04 12.93 -14.56
N TRP A 227 -0.61 12.05 -15.33
CA TRP A 227 -2.01 12.23 -15.71
C TRP A 227 -2.91 12.31 -14.47
N ALA A 228 -2.80 11.34 -13.56
CA ALA A 228 -3.60 11.32 -12.34
C ALA A 228 -3.37 12.55 -11.45
N LEU A 229 -2.13 13.06 -11.38
CA LEU A 229 -1.83 14.33 -10.72
C LEU A 229 -2.56 15.51 -11.40
N GLY A 230 -2.55 15.55 -12.74
CA GLY A 230 -3.27 16.57 -13.50
C GLY A 230 -4.79 16.54 -13.30
N VAL A 231 -5.37 15.35 -13.07
CA VAL A 231 -6.79 15.21 -12.70
C VAL A 231 -7.05 15.64 -11.25
N LEU A 232 -6.09 15.42 -10.35
CA LEU A 232 -6.19 15.77 -8.93
C LEU A 232 -6.14 17.28 -8.68
N MET A 233 -5.40 18.02 -9.50
CA MET A 233 -5.24 19.49 -9.45
C MET A 233 -6.43 20.25 -10.04
#